data_AF-A0A2N3IIQ8-F1
#
_entry.id   AF-A0A2N3IIQ8-F1
#
_cell.length_a   1.000
_cell.length_b   1.000
_cell.length_c   1.000
_cell.angle_alpha   90.00
_cell.angle_beta   90.00
_cell.angle_gamma   90.00
#
_symmetry.space_group_name_H-M   'P 1'
#
loop_
_entity.id
_entity.type
_entity.pdbx_description
1 polymer ?
#
loop_
_entity_poly.entity_id
_entity_poly.type
_entity_poly.pdbx_seq_one_letter_code
_entity_poly.pdbx_strand_id
1 'polypeptide(L)' 'MERQVMENALREAIQQCTNELGWANLAEIGAVLRKKGIKYGKLSTFISSFPHLVETRIDNSLTPPVVYARLKQQYQASA' A
#
# COMPACT_ATOMS: atom_id res chain seq x y z
N MET A 1 -16.55 2.35 9.62
CA MET A 1 -15.46 2.01 10.57
C MET A 1 -14.41 1.12 9.92
N GLU A 2 -14.76 -0.06 9.40
CA GLU A 2 -13.81 -1.00 8.78
C GLU A 2 -12.94 -0.41 7.66
N ARG A 3 -13.52 0.38 6.74
CA ARG A 3 -12.77 0.99 5.64
C ARG A 3 -11.65 1.91 6.13
N GLN A 4 -11.93 2.72 7.16
CA GLN A 4 -10.95 3.65 7.72
C GLN A 4 -9.84 2.93 8.47
N VAL A 5 -10.14 1.80 9.13
CA VAL A 5 -9.13 0.91 9.72
C VAL A 5 -8.22 0.34 8.64
N MET A 6 -8.78 -0.13 7.53
CA MET A 6 -7.99 -0.63 6.40
C MET A 6 -7.14 0.47 5.74
N GLU A 7 -7.68 1.68 5.57
CA GLU A 7 -6.93 2.82 5.06
C GLU A 7 -5.76 3.20 5.96
N ASN A 8 -5.98 3.27 7.27
CA ASN A 8 -4.92 3.58 8.24
C ASN A 8 -3.86 2.49 8.25
N ALA A 9 -4.26 1.22 8.30
CA ALA A 9 -3.34 0.10 8.25
C ALA A 9 -2.52 0.08 6.95
N LEU A 10 -3.13 0.44 5.82
CA LEU A 10 -2.44 0.56 4.53
C LEU A 10 -1.45 1.73 4.51
N ARG A 11 -1.82 2.89 5.06
CA ARG A 11 -0.89 4.04 5.21
C ARG A 11 0.34 3.66 6.02
N GLU A 12 0.11 3.08 7.19
CA GLU A 12 1.20 2.65 8.07
C GLU A 12 2.09 1.59 7.41
N ALA A 13 1.48 0.61 6.71
CA ALA A 13 2.23 -0.43 6.03
C ALA A 13 3.11 0.14 4.91
N ILE A 14 2.59 1.08 4.12
CA ILE A 14 3.39 1.74 3.09
C ILE A 14 4.49 2.56 3.70
N GLN A 15 4.22 3.38 4.72
CA GLN A 15 5.23 4.20 5.39
C GLN A 15 6.37 3.37 5.98
N GLN A 16 6.06 2.21 6.56
CA GLN A 16 7.08 1.30 7.11
C GLN A 16 7.97 0.66 6.03
N CYS A 17 7.43 0.41 4.85
CA CYS A 17 8.13 -0.26 3.75
C CYS A 17 8.63 0.73 2.68
N THR A 18 8.50 2.04 2.91
CA THR A 18 8.85 3.08 1.93
C THR A 18 10.36 3.24 1.86
N ASN A 19 10.91 3.16 0.64
CA ASN A 19 12.31 3.47 0.38
C ASN A 19 12.57 4.99 0.24
N GLU A 20 13.83 5.36 0.04
CA GLU A 20 14.28 6.76 -0.11
C GLU A 20 13.60 7.51 -1.28
N LEU A 21 13.06 6.78 -2.26
CA LEU A 21 12.33 7.33 -3.41
C LEU A 21 10.82 7.43 -3.18
N GLY A 22 10.34 7.08 -1.99
CA GLY A 22 8.92 7.12 -1.65
C GLY A 22 8.13 5.89 -2.10
N TRP A 23 8.77 4.82 -2.57
CA TRP A 23 8.11 3.61 -3.06
C TRP A 23 8.29 2.45 -2.10
N ALA A 24 7.23 1.68 -1.88
CA ALA A 24 7.25 0.47 -1.07
C ALA A 24 6.92 -0.75 -1.91
N ASN A 25 7.61 -1.88 -1.69
CA ASN A 25 7.30 -3.11 -2.41
C ASN A 25 5.94 -3.67 -1.96
N LEU A 26 5.11 -4.04 -2.92
CA LEU A 26 3.77 -4.56 -2.65
C LEU A 26 3.81 -5.85 -1.82
N ALA A 27 4.80 -6.71 -2.01
CA ALA A 27 4.95 -7.93 -1.23
C ALA A 27 5.20 -7.62 0.27
N GLU A 28 6.01 -6.61 0.55
CA GLU A 28 6.32 -6.18 1.93
C GLU A 28 5.10 -5.56 2.60
N ILE A 29 4.38 -4.69 1.89
CA ILE A 29 3.10 -4.12 2.36
C ILE A 29 2.12 -5.24 2.76
N GLY A 30 1.97 -6.26 1.91
CA GLY A 30 1.12 -7.40 2.18
C GLY A 30 1.52 -8.16 3.47
N ALA A 31 2.82 -8.35 3.68
CA ALA A 31 3.32 -8.99 4.89
C ALA A 31 2.97 -8.17 6.15
N VAL A 32 3.13 -6.85 6.11
CA VAL A 32 2.78 -5.96 7.23
C VAL A 32 1.28 -5.96 7.50
N LEU A 33 0.44 -5.87 6.46
CA LEU A 33 -1.02 -5.91 6.60
C LEU A 33 -1.51 -7.21 7.24
N ARG A 34 -0.93 -8.35 6.85
CA ARG A 34 -1.24 -9.65 7.47
C ARG A 34 -0.80 -9.71 8.94
N LYS A 35 0.37 -9.17 9.27
CA LYS A 35 0.84 -9.07 10.68
C LYS A 35 -0.11 -8.20 11.53
N LYS A 36 -0.70 -7.16 10.94
CA LYS A 36 -1.74 -6.32 11.57
C LYS A 36 -3.13 -6.99 11.64
N GLY A 37 -3.28 -8.22 11.15
CA GLY A 37 -4.55 -8.95 11.15
C GLY A 37 -5.55 -8.49 10.10
N ILE A 38 -5.12 -7.66 9.13
CA ILE A 38 -5.98 -7.22 8.03
C ILE A 38 -6.22 -8.39 7.08
N LYS A 39 -7.49 -8.78 6.95
CA LYS A 39 -7.92 -9.82 6.02
C LYS A 39 -8.28 -9.19 4.69
N TYR A 40 -7.61 -9.62 3.63
CA TYR A 40 -7.92 -9.26 2.25
C TYR A 40 -7.80 -10.50 1.36
N GLY A 41 -8.58 -10.56 0.28
CA GLY A 41 -8.51 -11.66 -0.68
C GLY A 41 -7.24 -11.57 -1.54
N LYS A 42 -7.28 -10.74 -2.59
CA LYS A 42 -6.12 -10.44 -3.43
C LYS A 42 -5.56 -9.07 -3.07
N LEU A 43 -4.25 -8.99 -2.82
CA LEU A 43 -3.61 -7.74 -2.44
C LEU A 43 -3.74 -6.66 -3.53
N SER A 44 -3.61 -7.05 -4.79
CA SER A 44 -3.78 -6.15 -5.94
C SER A 44 -5.18 -5.53 -5.98
N THR A 45 -6.22 -6.34 -5.71
CA THR A 45 -7.61 -5.87 -5.62
C THR A 45 -7.80 -4.96 -4.41
N PHE A 46 -7.23 -5.31 -3.26
CA PHE A 46 -7.28 -4.50 -2.05
C PHE A 46 -6.71 -3.10 -2.26
N ILE A 47 -5.51 -3.00 -2.85
CA ILE A 47 -4.89 -1.70 -3.16
C ILE A 47 -5.73 -0.90 -4.16
N SER A 48 -6.27 -1.58 -5.18
CA SER A 48 -7.12 -0.95 -6.20
C SER A 48 -8.42 -0.37 -5.63
N SER A 49 -8.85 -0.79 -4.44
CA SER A 49 -10.00 -0.21 -3.72
C SER A 49 -9.70 1.16 -3.07
N PHE A 50 -8.43 1.57 -3.03
CA PHE A 50 -8.00 2.86 -2.46
C PHE A 50 -7.25 3.73 -3.48
N PRO A 51 -7.82 3.99 -4.67
CA PRO A 51 -7.13 4.74 -5.73
C PRO A 51 -6.88 6.21 -5.35
N HIS A 52 -7.63 6.76 -4.39
CA HIS A 52 -7.42 8.10 -3.84
C HIS A 52 -6.22 8.16 -2.88
N LEU A 53 -5.84 7.03 -2.29
CA LEU A 53 -4.80 6.96 -1.26
C LEU A 53 -3.45 6.56 -1.84
N VAL A 54 -3.44 5.62 -2.77
CA VAL A 54 -2.21 4.95 -3.24
C VAL A 54 -2.03 5.09 -4.74
N GLU A 55 -0.78 5.25 -5.15
CA GLU A 55 -0.31 5.10 -6.51
C GLU A 55 0.47 3.80 -6.63
N THR A 56 0.25 3.04 -7.70
CA THR A 56 0.96 1.76 -7.94
C THR A 56 1.75 1.82 -9.23
N ARG A 57 2.93 1.23 -9.23
CA ARG A 57 3.80 1.07 -10.41
C ARG A 57 4.24 -0.38 -10.52
N ILE A 58 4.26 -0.91 -11.73
CA ILE A 58 4.82 -2.24 -12.01
C ILE A 58 6.20 -2.04 -12.63
N ASP A 59 7.19 -2.72 -12.08
CA ASP A 59 8.53 -2.80 -12.63
C ASP A 59 8.69 -4.15 -13.36
N ASN A 60 8.70 -4.06 -14.69
CA ASN A 60 8.89 -5.21 -15.59
C ASN A 60 10.35 -5.46 -15.94
N SER A 61 11.30 -4.68 -15.39
CA SER A 61 12.74 -4.94 -15.58
C SER A 61 13.22 -6.15 -14.77
N LEU A 62 12.46 -6.54 -13.74
CA LEU A 62 12.72 -7.68 -12.87
C LEU A 62 11.86 -8.89 -13.27
N THR A 63 12.39 -10.10 -13.06
CA THR A 63 11.66 -11.37 -13.25
C THR A 63 11.66 -12.17 -11.94
N PRO A 64 10.50 -12.38 -11.29
CA PRO A 64 9.16 -11.92 -11.69
C PRO A 64 9.00 -10.38 -11.54
N PRO A 65 8.03 -9.77 -12.26
CA PRO A 65 7.74 -8.35 -12.13
C PRO A 65 7.43 -7.95 -10.68
N VAL A 66 7.98 -6.82 -10.25
CA VAL A 66 7.76 -6.31 -8.90
C VAL A 66 6.78 -5.14 -8.97
N VAL A 67 5.76 -5.18 -8.11
CA VAL A 67 4.82 -4.08 -7.98
C VAL A 67 5.22 -3.23 -6.79
N TYR A 68 5.24 -1.92 -6.98
CA TYR A 68 5.50 -0.93 -5.95
C TYR A 68 4.25 -0.09 -5.71
N ALA A 69 4.09 0.39 -4.49
CA ALA A 69 3.04 1.32 -4.10
C ALA A 69 3.60 2.50 -3.32
N ARG A 70 2.99 3.68 -3.49
CA ARG A 70 3.35 4.92 -2.81
C ARG A 70 2.09 5.64 -2.36
N LEU A 71 2.14 6.31 -1.21
CA LEU A 71 1.07 7.20 -0.77
C LEU A 71 0.99 8.45 -1.67
N LYS A 72 -0.20 8.76 -2.16
CA LYS A 72 -0.47 10.04 -2.83
C LYS A 72 -0.36 11.15 -1.77
N GLN A 73 0.41 12.19 -2.04
CA GLN A 73 0.70 13.29 -1.11
C GLN A 73 -0.54 14.15 -0.72
N GLN A 74 -1.76 13.77 -1.09
CA GLN A 74 -3.00 14.54 -0.87
C GLN A 74 -3.96 13.90 0.13
N TYR A 75 -3.47 13.58 1.33
CA TYR A 75 -4.39 13.47 2.47
C TYR A 75 -3.71 13.94 3.75
N GLN A 76 -3.31 15.22 3.77
CA GLN A 76 -3.41 16.00 4.99
C GLN A 76 -4.90 16.05 5.33
N ALA A 77 -5.30 15.32 6.38
CA ALA A 77 -6.54 15.63 7.03
C ALA A 77 -6.41 17.09 7.50
N SER A 78 -7.24 17.97 6.93
CA SER A 78 -7.42 19.32 7.42
C SER A 78 -7.70 19.25 8.92
N ALA A 79 -6.82 19.84 9.73
CA ALA A 79 -7.05 20.13 11.14
C ALA A 79 -6.77 21.62 11.34
#